data_AF-A0A1H8ULM5-F1
#
_entry.id   AF-A0A1H8ULM5-F1
#
_cell.length_a   1.000
_cell.length_b   1.000
_cell.length_c   1.000
_cell.angle_alpha   90.00
_cell.angle_beta   90.00
_cell.angle_gamma   90.00
#
_symmetry.space_group_name_H-M   'P 1'
#
loop_
_entity.id
_entity.type
_entity.pdbx_description
1 polymer ?
#
loop_
_entity_poly.entity_id
_entity_poly.type
_entity_poly.pdbx_seq_one_letter_code
_entity_poly.pdbx_strand_id
1 'polypeptide(L)'
;MKSRKTLRLTLPMMFAAVMLTAAGSMSSSFAATDWVYKNAYEGNCLTGSTTTSNVWSGPGDQSPGTYWNWGSSYTAYPSGITYRQLKSAATGKCLTTDDKTDTNAVWLSTCDSALNAGQLWNGDYSELSTYSGENDLRTSANGDAVYSTPWGQSGIEVGRWTWNGTHY
;
A
#
# COMPACT_ATOMS: atom_id res chain seq x y z
N MET A 1 42.75 39.77 -66.30
CA MET A 1 42.04 41.08 -66.33
C MET A 1 40.55 40.84 -66.11
N LYS A 2 39.95 41.60 -65.17
CA LYS A 2 38.53 42.02 -65.06
C LYS A 2 37.42 40.96 -65.16
N SER A 3 36.29 41.00 -64.45
CA SER A 3 35.79 41.67 -63.25
C SER A 3 34.28 41.39 -63.28
N ARG A 4 33.77 40.69 -62.25
CA ARG A 4 32.47 40.81 -61.56
C ARG A 4 31.19 41.03 -62.40
N LYS A 5 30.17 40.21 -62.12
CA LYS A 5 28.85 40.73 -61.70
C LYS A 5 28.20 39.80 -60.68
N THR A 6 27.82 40.42 -59.57
CA THR A 6 27.21 39.88 -58.36
C THR A 6 25.75 39.51 -58.61
N LEU A 7 25.28 38.40 -58.05
CA LEU A 7 23.87 38.24 -57.72
C LEU A 7 23.76 37.64 -56.30
N ARG A 8 23.19 38.42 -55.39
CA ARG A 8 22.80 37.99 -54.05
C ARG A 8 21.42 37.34 -54.17
N LEU A 9 21.27 36.12 -53.69
CA LEU A 9 19.98 35.59 -53.26
C LEU A 9 20.13 35.02 -51.84
N THR A 10 19.66 35.79 -50.89
CA THR A 10 19.26 35.35 -49.54
C THR A 10 17.99 34.50 -49.65
N LEU A 11 17.89 33.38 -48.92
CA LEU A 11 16.69 32.87 -48.24
C LEU A 11 17.03 31.55 -47.48
N PRO A 12 16.25 31.13 -46.47
CA PRO A 12 16.55 31.29 -45.06
C PRO A 12 16.91 29.97 -44.33
N MET A 13 17.49 30.10 -43.14
CA MET A 13 17.65 29.02 -42.17
C MET A 13 16.27 28.43 -41.82
N MET A 14 16.00 27.20 -42.23
CA MET A 14 14.88 26.42 -41.66
C MET A 14 15.34 25.84 -40.32
N PHE A 15 15.10 26.59 -39.25
CA PHE A 15 15.06 26.04 -37.89
C PHE A 15 13.76 25.23 -37.77
N ALA A 16 13.84 23.91 -37.92
CA ALA A 16 12.74 23.03 -37.54
C ALA A 16 12.69 22.97 -36.02
N ALA A 17 11.94 23.89 -35.39
CA ALA A 17 11.55 23.75 -34.00
C ALA A 17 10.49 22.64 -33.92
N VAL A 18 10.94 21.41 -33.68
CA VAL A 18 10.06 20.32 -33.25
C VAL A 18 9.55 20.70 -31.86
N MET A 19 8.34 21.26 -31.79
CA MET A 19 7.63 21.38 -30.52
C MET A 19 7.23 19.99 -30.07
N LEU A 20 8.07 19.37 -29.25
CA LEU A 20 7.71 18.21 -28.47
C LEU A 20 6.73 18.68 -27.39
N THR A 21 5.44 18.75 -27.73
CA THR A 21 4.39 18.84 -26.71
C THR A 21 4.34 17.50 -25.99
N ALA A 22 5.23 17.34 -25.01
CA ALA A 22 5.00 16.40 -23.94
C ALA A 22 3.77 16.92 -23.18
N ALA A 23 2.58 16.57 -23.65
CA ALA A 23 1.42 16.46 -22.81
C ALA A 23 1.68 15.29 -21.86
N GLY A 24 2.59 15.51 -20.90
CA GLY A 24 2.66 14.69 -19.72
C GLY A 24 1.32 14.89 -19.04
N SER A 25 0.44 13.90 -19.20
CA SER A 25 -0.67 13.71 -18.29
C SER A 25 -0.05 13.74 -16.90
N MET A 26 -0.23 14.86 -16.19
CA MET A 26 0.06 14.94 -14.79
C MET A 26 -0.89 13.95 -14.14
N SER A 27 -0.44 12.71 -13.97
CA SER A 27 -1.06 11.78 -13.05
C SER A 27 -1.09 12.53 -11.73
N SER A 28 -2.29 12.85 -11.25
CA SER A 28 -2.48 13.42 -9.93
C SER A 28 -1.86 12.43 -8.94
N SER A 29 -0.63 12.69 -8.50
CA SER A 29 -0.06 11.98 -7.37
C SER A 29 -0.78 12.52 -6.15
N PHE A 30 -1.87 11.86 -5.75
CA PHE A 30 -2.31 12.00 -4.38
C PHE A 30 -1.15 11.48 -3.54
N ALA A 31 -0.60 12.33 -2.67
CA ALA A 31 0.36 11.87 -1.68
C ALA A 31 -0.32 10.72 -0.94
N ALA A 32 0.28 9.54 -0.99
CA ALA A 32 -0.24 8.42 -0.26
C ALA A 32 -0.19 8.80 1.22
N THR A 33 -1.35 8.78 1.89
CA THR A 33 -1.41 9.10 3.32
C THR A 33 -0.79 7.92 4.07
N ASP A 34 0.28 8.18 4.80
CA ASP A 34 0.97 7.16 5.59
C ASP A 34 0.20 6.91 6.88
N TRP A 35 -0.10 5.64 7.14
CA TRP A 35 -0.78 5.15 8.34
C TRP A 35 0.19 4.36 9.22
N VAL A 36 0.05 4.53 10.53
CA VAL A 36 0.65 3.68 11.57
C VAL A 36 -0.47 2.99 12.32
N TYR A 37 -0.41 1.66 12.40
CA TYR A 37 -1.38 0.84 13.13
C TYR A 37 -0.77 0.33 14.43
N LYS A 38 -1.27 0.80 15.57
CA LYS A 38 -0.83 0.38 16.89
C LYS A 38 -1.81 -0.63 17.50
N ASN A 39 -1.32 -1.80 17.88
CA ASN A 39 -2.13 -2.81 18.53
C ASN A 39 -2.53 -2.36 19.94
N ALA A 40 -3.81 -2.52 20.30
CA ALA A 40 -4.32 -2.05 21.59
C ALA A 40 -3.85 -2.90 22.78
N TYR A 41 -3.53 -4.18 22.56
CA TYR A 41 -3.13 -5.09 23.65
C TYR A 41 -1.68 -4.83 24.11
N GLU A 42 -0.73 -4.82 23.18
CA GLU A 42 0.70 -4.73 23.52
C GLU A 42 1.32 -3.35 23.24
N GLY A 43 0.62 -2.47 22.50
CA GLY A 43 1.12 -1.14 22.18
C GLY A 43 2.23 -1.12 21.11
N ASN A 44 2.50 -2.24 20.46
CA ASN A 44 3.40 -2.36 19.31
C ASN A 44 2.68 -1.99 18.00
N CYS A 45 3.46 -1.73 16.96
CA CYS A 45 2.99 -1.34 15.64
C CYS A 45 3.09 -2.48 14.62
N LEU A 46 2.14 -2.51 13.69
CA LEU A 46 2.21 -3.39 12.53
C LEU A 46 3.45 -3.05 11.70
N THR A 47 4.34 -4.01 11.54
CA THR A 47 5.68 -3.80 11.00
C THR A 47 5.95 -4.75 9.84
N GLY A 48 6.49 -4.20 8.75
CA GLY A 48 7.08 -4.93 7.64
C GLY A 48 8.53 -4.54 7.41
N SER A 49 9.23 -5.25 6.52
CA SER A 49 10.63 -4.96 6.19
C SER A 49 10.97 -5.22 4.72
N THR A 50 12.02 -4.56 4.25
CA THR A 50 12.64 -4.80 2.93
C THR A 50 13.46 -6.09 2.87
N THR A 51 13.82 -6.68 4.02
CA THR A 51 14.70 -7.86 4.09
C THR A 51 13.98 -9.19 4.24
N THR A 52 12.69 -9.18 4.58
CA THR A 52 11.85 -10.37 4.75
C THR A 52 10.43 -10.11 4.26
N SER A 53 9.70 -11.16 3.88
CA SER A 53 8.26 -11.07 3.62
C SER A 53 7.41 -11.11 4.90
N ASN A 54 8.00 -11.36 6.06
CA ASN A 54 7.25 -11.47 7.30
C ASN A 54 6.66 -10.11 7.69
N VAL A 55 5.49 -10.17 8.31
CA VAL A 55 4.84 -9.06 9.00
C VAL A 55 4.72 -9.44 10.47
N TRP A 56 4.99 -8.50 11.35
CA TRP A 56 5.00 -8.75 12.79
C TRP A 56 4.56 -7.48 13.54
N SER A 57 4.38 -7.63 14.85
CA SER A 57 4.12 -6.54 15.77
C SER A 57 5.42 -6.16 16.48
N GLY A 58 5.91 -4.95 16.23
CA GLY A 58 7.21 -4.48 16.71
C GLY A 58 7.14 -3.06 17.29
N PRO A 59 8.27 -2.52 17.79
CA PRO A 59 8.29 -1.16 18.32
C PRO A 59 7.80 -0.13 17.29
N GLY A 60 6.91 0.77 17.72
CA GLY A 60 6.43 1.88 16.88
C GLY A 60 7.45 3.00 16.79
N ASP A 61 8.34 2.94 15.81
CA ASP A 61 9.44 3.89 15.63
C ASP A 61 9.15 4.99 14.58
N GLN A 62 7.94 5.00 14.00
CA GLN A 62 7.58 5.89 12.89
C GLN A 62 8.61 5.83 11.75
N SER A 63 9.09 4.62 11.44
CA SER A 63 9.96 4.36 10.30
C SER A 63 9.14 3.86 9.09
N PRO A 64 9.75 3.84 7.88
CA PRO A 64 9.11 3.24 6.71
C PRO A 64 8.61 1.80 6.92
N GLY A 65 9.20 1.04 7.86
CA GLY A 65 8.77 -0.31 8.21
C GLY A 65 7.42 -0.36 8.94
N THR A 66 7.05 0.74 9.62
CA THR A 66 5.77 0.88 10.35
C THR A 66 4.72 1.69 9.60
N TYR A 67 5.07 2.26 8.44
CA TYR A 67 4.17 3.03 7.61
C TYR A 67 3.45 2.17 6.58
N TRP A 68 2.15 2.41 6.44
CA TRP A 68 1.25 1.69 5.56
C TRP A 68 0.38 2.64 4.75
N ASN A 69 0.10 2.28 3.51
CA ASN A 69 -0.65 3.10 2.58
C ASN A 69 -1.82 2.32 2.01
N TRP A 70 -3.01 2.91 2.04
CA TRP A 70 -4.15 2.33 1.34
C TRP A 70 -4.00 2.52 -0.17
N GLY A 71 -4.00 1.41 -0.90
CA GLY A 71 -3.96 1.39 -2.35
C GLY A 71 -5.19 2.05 -2.98
N SER A 72 -5.03 2.53 -4.20
CA SER A 72 -6.10 3.15 -4.99
C SER A 72 -7.13 2.13 -5.52
N SER A 73 -6.73 0.87 -5.69
CA SER A 73 -7.62 -0.20 -6.14
C SER A 73 -8.47 -0.71 -4.97
N TYR A 74 -9.78 -0.80 -5.18
CA TYR A 74 -10.73 -1.13 -4.13
C TYR A 74 -11.91 -1.95 -4.64
N THR A 75 -12.56 -2.67 -3.72
CA THR A 75 -13.87 -3.29 -3.88
C THR A 75 -14.79 -2.74 -2.80
N ALA A 76 -16.00 -2.30 -3.15
CA ALA A 76 -16.97 -1.75 -2.20
C ALA A 76 -18.25 -2.59 -2.19
N TYR A 77 -18.80 -2.84 -1.00
CA TYR A 77 -20.09 -3.52 -0.83
C TYR A 77 -21.26 -2.53 -0.84
N PRO A 78 -22.50 -3.00 -1.11
CA PRO A 78 -23.72 -2.22 -0.89
C PRO A 78 -23.87 -1.74 0.56
N SER A 79 -23.24 -2.40 1.53
CA SER A 79 -23.18 -1.99 2.94
C SER A 79 -22.35 -0.71 3.18
N GLY A 80 -21.60 -0.23 2.18
CA GLY A 80 -20.71 0.92 2.27
C GLY A 80 -19.28 0.59 2.69
N ILE A 81 -19.01 -0.65 3.11
CA ILE A 81 -17.65 -1.09 3.49
C ILE A 81 -16.78 -1.14 2.24
N THR A 82 -15.62 -0.49 2.32
CA THR A 82 -14.63 -0.47 1.25
C THR A 82 -13.40 -1.28 1.65
N TYR A 83 -13.04 -2.23 0.80
CA TYR A 83 -11.82 -3.03 0.94
C TYR A 83 -10.78 -2.55 -0.06
N ARG A 84 -9.55 -2.40 0.40
CA ARG A 84 -8.41 -1.91 -0.39
C ARG A 84 -7.16 -2.71 -0.07
N GLN A 85 -6.19 -2.64 -0.96
CA GLN A 85 -4.87 -3.16 -0.68
C GLN A 85 -4.15 -2.31 0.37
N LEU A 86 -3.72 -2.91 1.48
CA LEU A 86 -2.87 -2.22 2.47
C LEU A 86 -1.39 -2.44 2.12
N LYS A 87 -0.67 -1.38 1.77
CA LYS A 87 0.69 -1.43 1.21
C LYS A 87 1.72 -1.00 2.23
N SER A 88 2.78 -1.78 2.42
CA SER A 88 3.93 -1.36 3.24
C SER A 88 4.68 -0.23 2.52
N ALA A 89 4.91 0.89 3.19
CA ALA A 89 5.67 2.02 2.63
C ALA A 89 7.14 1.63 2.39
N ALA A 90 7.72 0.77 3.24
CA ALA A 90 9.08 0.26 3.08
C ALA A 90 9.31 -0.50 1.76
N THR A 91 8.29 -1.21 1.26
CA THR A 91 8.47 -2.18 0.16
C THR A 91 7.58 -1.95 -1.06
N GLY A 92 6.49 -1.20 -0.91
CA GLY A 92 5.40 -1.12 -1.89
C GLY A 92 4.59 -2.42 -2.04
N LYS A 93 4.88 -3.46 -1.23
CA LYS A 93 4.17 -4.75 -1.24
C LYS A 93 2.90 -4.70 -0.40
N CYS A 94 1.97 -5.59 -0.72
CA CYS A 94 0.65 -5.66 -0.09
C CYS A 94 0.63 -6.66 1.08
N LEU A 95 -0.05 -6.28 2.15
CA LEU A 95 -0.42 -7.18 3.23
C LEU A 95 -1.30 -8.30 2.66
N THR A 96 -0.93 -9.54 2.93
CA THR A 96 -1.52 -10.73 2.29
C THR A 96 -1.80 -11.79 3.34
N THR A 97 -2.92 -12.48 3.18
CA THR A 97 -3.31 -13.73 3.86
C THR A 97 -3.81 -14.73 2.81
N ASP A 98 -3.92 -16.01 3.16
CA ASP A 98 -4.48 -17.04 2.27
C ASP A 98 -5.82 -17.62 2.71
N ASP A 99 -6.29 -17.31 3.93
CA ASP A 99 -7.62 -17.69 4.41
C ASP A 99 -7.93 -19.20 4.26
N LYS A 100 -6.92 -20.04 4.46
CA LYS A 100 -7.03 -21.51 4.30
C LYS A 100 -7.39 -22.25 5.58
N THR A 101 -7.30 -21.59 6.72
CA THR A 101 -7.42 -22.17 8.06
C THR A 101 -8.09 -21.18 9.01
N ASP A 102 -8.36 -21.57 10.25
CA ASP A 102 -8.83 -20.65 11.29
C ASP A 102 -7.72 -19.70 11.79
N THR A 103 -6.46 -19.94 11.43
CA THR A 103 -5.33 -19.10 11.82
C THR A 103 -4.36 -18.95 10.67
N ASN A 104 -4.59 -17.92 9.87
CA ASN A 104 -3.89 -17.72 8.62
C ASN A 104 -2.64 -16.88 8.82
N ALA A 105 -1.56 -17.29 8.15
CA ALA A 105 -0.35 -16.51 8.11
C ALA A 105 -0.60 -15.16 7.43
N VAL A 106 0.14 -14.14 7.85
CA VAL A 106 0.10 -12.82 7.23
C VAL A 106 1.51 -12.42 6.80
N TRP A 107 1.64 -11.99 5.54
CA TRP A 107 2.94 -11.67 4.94
C TRP A 107 2.83 -10.56 3.89
N LEU A 108 3.97 -10.04 3.44
CA LEU A 108 4.10 -9.13 2.32
C LEU A 108 4.28 -9.88 1.01
N SER A 109 3.43 -9.61 0.03
CA SER A 109 3.59 -10.11 -1.34
C SER A 109 3.34 -9.03 -2.39
N THR A 110 3.69 -9.31 -3.63
CA THR A 110 3.42 -8.37 -4.74
C THR A 110 1.93 -8.05 -4.78
N CYS A 111 1.60 -6.77 -4.89
CA CYS A 111 0.22 -6.33 -5.02
C CYS A 111 -0.39 -6.86 -6.31
N ASP A 112 -1.45 -7.66 -6.17
CA ASP A 112 -2.17 -8.25 -7.29
C ASP A 112 -3.09 -7.22 -7.94
N SER A 113 -2.93 -7.00 -9.24
CA SER A 113 -3.82 -6.12 -10.01
C SER A 113 -5.25 -6.66 -10.14
N ALA A 114 -5.44 -7.97 -9.97
CA ALA A 114 -6.74 -8.63 -10.03
C ALA A 114 -7.54 -8.54 -8.71
N LEU A 115 -7.00 -7.86 -7.68
CA LEU A 115 -7.65 -7.66 -6.38
C LEU A 115 -8.04 -8.98 -5.70
N ASN A 116 -7.08 -9.89 -5.53
CA ASN A 116 -7.28 -11.11 -4.76
C ASN A 116 -7.83 -10.81 -3.35
N ALA A 117 -8.88 -11.54 -2.96
CA ALA A 117 -9.53 -11.48 -1.67
C ALA A 117 -8.56 -11.42 -0.48
N GLY A 118 -7.49 -12.23 -0.50
CA GLY A 118 -6.50 -12.28 0.58
C GLY A 118 -5.58 -11.06 0.67
N GLN A 119 -5.67 -10.11 -0.26
CA GLN A 119 -4.94 -8.83 -0.22
C GLN A 119 -5.85 -7.62 -0.04
N LEU A 120 -7.16 -7.85 0.10
CA LEU A 120 -8.15 -6.81 0.28
C LEU A 120 -8.49 -6.70 1.76
N TRP A 121 -8.18 -5.54 2.34
CA TRP A 121 -8.38 -5.25 3.76
C TRP A 121 -9.27 -4.04 3.93
N ASN A 122 -10.04 -4.02 5.00
CA ASN A 122 -10.76 -2.85 5.49
C ASN A 122 -10.11 -2.40 6.80
N GLY A 123 -10.22 -1.11 7.11
CA GLY A 123 -9.63 -0.49 8.31
C GLY A 123 -10.67 0.20 9.19
N ASP A 124 -11.95 -0.11 9.03
CA ASP A 124 -13.03 0.51 9.78
C ASP A 124 -13.07 -0.06 11.21
N TYR A 125 -13.74 0.67 12.12
CA TYR A 125 -13.98 0.23 13.51
C TYR A 125 -12.73 -0.12 14.35
N SER A 126 -11.53 0.32 13.94
CA SER A 126 -10.25 -0.02 14.59
C SER A 126 -9.85 -1.48 14.41
N GLU A 127 -10.31 -2.10 13.33
CA GLU A 127 -10.04 -3.49 12.97
C GLU A 127 -9.40 -3.50 11.58
N LEU A 128 -8.61 -4.53 11.31
CA LEU A 128 -8.04 -4.76 9.98
C LEU A 128 -8.62 -6.06 9.43
N SER A 129 -9.81 -5.97 8.84
CA SER A 129 -10.59 -7.12 8.37
C SER A 129 -10.27 -7.46 6.92
N THR A 130 -10.00 -8.72 6.63
CA THR A 130 -9.81 -9.22 5.26
C THR A 130 -11.16 -9.47 4.58
N TYR A 131 -11.21 -9.19 3.28
CA TYR A 131 -12.33 -9.54 2.42
C TYR A 131 -12.48 -11.07 2.32
N SER A 132 -11.37 -11.81 2.32
CA SER A 132 -11.39 -13.27 2.39
C SER A 132 -11.77 -13.72 3.79
N GLY A 133 -12.86 -14.49 3.90
CA GLY A 133 -13.21 -15.25 5.10
C GLY A 133 -13.71 -14.44 6.28
N GLU A 134 -13.91 -13.13 6.13
CA GLU A 134 -14.36 -12.22 7.19
C GLU A 134 -13.48 -12.33 8.46
N ASN A 135 -12.19 -12.54 8.25
CA ASN A 135 -11.21 -12.66 9.33
C ASN A 135 -10.59 -11.30 9.67
N ASP A 136 -10.08 -11.17 10.88
CA ASP A 136 -9.47 -9.94 11.38
C ASP A 136 -7.99 -10.17 11.69
N LEU A 137 -7.18 -9.16 11.39
CA LEU A 137 -5.77 -9.15 11.74
C LEU A 137 -5.61 -9.10 13.26
N ARG A 138 -4.80 -9.98 13.82
CA ARG A 138 -4.44 -9.96 15.23
C ARG A 138 -2.98 -10.29 15.49
N THR A 139 -2.53 -9.92 16.68
CA THR A 139 -1.24 -10.35 17.22
C THR A 139 -1.30 -11.79 17.74
N SER A 140 -0.16 -12.47 17.77
CA SER A 140 0.02 -13.80 18.36
C SER A 140 -0.09 -13.73 19.88
N ALA A 141 -0.72 -14.72 20.51
CA ALA A 141 -0.60 -14.90 21.96
C ALA A 141 0.83 -15.26 22.41
N ASN A 142 1.66 -15.76 21.50
CA ASN A 142 2.99 -16.29 21.77
C ASN A 142 4.04 -15.68 20.81
N GLY A 143 4.41 -14.42 21.02
CA GLY A 143 5.44 -13.73 20.25
C GLY A 143 4.92 -12.58 19.41
N ASP A 144 5.71 -12.16 18.42
CA ASP A 144 5.52 -10.97 17.59
C ASP A 144 4.76 -11.23 16.28
N ALA A 145 4.52 -12.48 15.92
CA ALA A 145 3.79 -12.81 14.70
C ALA A 145 2.39 -12.20 14.68
N VAL A 146 1.91 -11.85 13.49
CA VAL A 146 0.51 -11.48 13.25
C VAL A 146 -0.18 -12.53 12.38
N TYR A 147 -1.48 -12.69 12.60
CA TYR A 147 -2.33 -13.66 11.92
C TYR A 147 -3.64 -13.02 11.52
N SER A 148 -4.34 -13.65 10.57
CA SER A 148 -5.72 -13.34 10.24
C SER A 148 -6.62 -14.48 10.69
N THR A 149 -7.55 -14.20 11.62
CA THR A 149 -8.42 -15.21 12.24
C THR A 149 -9.84 -14.70 12.42
N PRO A 150 -10.83 -15.59 12.67
CA PRO A 150 -12.16 -15.13 13.08
C PRO A 150 -12.07 -14.32 14.37
N TRP A 151 -12.91 -13.30 14.48
CA TRP A 151 -13.04 -12.52 15.70
C TRP A 151 -13.47 -13.40 16.88
N GLY A 152 -12.92 -13.14 18.07
CA GLY A 152 -13.35 -13.82 19.30
C GLY A 152 -12.92 -15.29 19.40
N GLN A 153 -11.87 -15.70 18.68
CA GLN A 153 -11.25 -17.01 18.85
C GLN A 153 -10.94 -17.28 20.34
N SER A 154 -11.34 -18.44 20.85
CA SER A 154 -11.21 -18.78 22.27
C SER A 154 -9.74 -18.73 22.74
N GLY A 155 -9.52 -18.16 23.92
CA GLY A 155 -8.18 -18.06 24.53
C GLY A 155 -7.31 -16.91 24.01
N ILE A 156 -7.87 -16.00 23.22
CA ILE A 156 -7.19 -14.80 22.71
C ILE A 156 -7.91 -13.55 23.23
N GLU A 157 -7.17 -12.59 23.77
CA GLU A 157 -7.75 -11.36 24.30
C GLU A 157 -8.19 -10.41 23.18
N VAL A 158 -9.38 -9.81 23.34
CA VAL A 158 -10.02 -8.95 22.33
C VAL A 158 -9.10 -7.82 21.83
N GLY A 159 -8.31 -7.22 22.72
CA GLY A 159 -7.39 -6.14 22.34
C GLY A 159 -6.33 -6.54 21.30
N ARG A 160 -6.12 -7.84 21.06
CA ARG A 160 -5.16 -8.35 20.07
C ARG A 160 -5.63 -8.14 18.64
N TRP A 161 -6.93 -8.01 18.39
CA TRP A 161 -7.48 -7.68 17.07
C TRP A 161 -7.67 -6.17 16.85
N THR A 162 -7.59 -5.37 17.91
CA THR A 162 -7.78 -3.92 17.80
C THR A 162 -6.49 -3.24 17.35
N TRP A 163 -6.54 -2.60 16.17
CA TRP A 163 -5.47 -1.83 15.56
C TRP A 163 -5.88 -0.37 15.41
N ASN A 164 -5.35 0.49 16.28
CA ASN A 164 -5.60 1.92 16.23
C ASN A 164 -4.75 2.56 15.14
N GLY A 165 -5.38 2.92 14.02
CA GLY A 165 -4.76 3.63 12.91
C GLY A 165 -4.62 5.13 13.18
N THR A 166 -3.42 5.67 12.97
CA THR A 166 -3.15 7.12 12.93
C THR A 166 -2.48 7.46 11.61
N HIS A 167 -2.78 8.61 11.01
CA HIS A 167 -2.30 8.96 9.69
C HIS A 167 -1.70 10.37 9.63
N TYR A 168 -0.76 10.58 8.71
CA TYR A 168 0.03 11.82 8.56
C TYR A 168 0.04 12.33 7.13
#